data_AF-A0A836VVP7-F1
#
_entry.id   AF-A0A836VVP7-F1
#
_cell.length_a   1.000
_cell.length_b   1.000
_cell.length_c   1.000
_cell.angle_alpha   90.00
_cell.angle_beta   90.00
_cell.angle_gamma   90.00
#
_symmetry.space_group_name_H-M   'P 1'
#
loop_
_entity.id
_entity.type
_entity.pdbx_description
1 polymer ?
#
loop_
_entity_poly.entity_id
_entity_poly.type
_entity_poly.pdbx_seq_one_letter_code
_entity_poly.pdbx_strand_id
1 'polypeptide(L)'
;MREWILAEVTYGYVKDHPYEVAVLPLGATEPHNLHLPYGTDTFEADIIGSRVCEAAYRQGARVVMLPPLPYGTQSNQMAFPLAMNLNPSTLGLVIRDLVDSLAQHRIHKLLILNSHGGNDLKPILRELYGRTPVHI
;
A
#
# COMPACT_ATOMS: atom_id res chain seq x y z
N MET A 1 7.01 17.80 10.27
CA MET A 1 7.10 16.38 9.88
C MET A 1 5.69 15.86 9.76
N ARG A 2 5.31 15.15 8.69
CA ARG A 2 3.98 14.53 8.61
C ARG A 2 4.03 13.20 9.36
N GLU A 3 3.54 13.22 10.59
CA GLU A 3 3.63 12.09 11.53
C GLU A 3 2.88 10.85 11.04
N TRP A 4 1.90 11.01 10.17
CA TRP A 4 1.15 9.92 9.55
C TRP A 4 1.84 9.33 8.31
N ILE A 5 3.05 9.76 7.93
CA ILE A 5 3.78 9.24 6.76
C ILE A 5 5.05 8.53 7.23
N LEU A 6 5.10 7.19 7.10
CA LEU A 6 6.21 6.39 7.62
C LEU A 6 7.57 6.80 7.02
N ALA A 7 7.57 7.18 5.74
CA ALA A 7 8.78 7.60 5.03
C ALA A 7 9.40 8.92 5.56
N GLU A 8 8.65 9.68 6.36
CA GLU A 8 9.11 10.97 6.92
C GLU A 8 9.43 10.93 8.41
N VAL A 9 9.04 9.86 9.10
CA VAL A 9 9.27 9.71 10.53
C VAL A 9 10.51 8.87 10.80
N THR A 10 11.09 9.07 11.97
CA THR A 10 12.26 8.30 12.41
C THR A 10 11.84 7.19 13.37
N TYR A 11 12.68 6.17 13.52
CA TYR A 11 12.49 5.17 14.58
C TYR A 11 12.36 5.81 15.98
N GLY A 12 13.11 6.89 16.24
CA GLY A 12 13.02 7.65 17.48
C GLY A 12 11.63 8.21 17.77
N TYR A 13 10.87 8.57 16.74
CA TYR A 13 9.47 8.97 16.86
C TYR A 13 8.56 7.74 17.04
N VAL A 14 8.67 6.77 16.12
CA VAL A 14 7.76 5.60 16.06
C VAL A 14 7.78 4.76 17.34
N LYS A 15 8.94 4.61 18.00
CA LYS A 15 9.04 3.80 19.23
C LYS A 15 8.18 4.34 20.39
N ASP A 16 7.91 5.65 20.40
CA ASP A 16 7.15 6.33 21.46
C ASP A 16 5.71 6.69 21.00
N HIS A 17 5.38 6.49 19.72
CA HIS A 17 4.10 6.85 19.10
C HIS A 17 3.52 5.64 18.34
N PRO A 18 2.90 4.68 19.05
CA PRO A 18 2.38 3.46 18.41
C PRO A 18 1.19 3.75 17.50
N TYR A 19 1.15 3.08 16.35
CA TYR A 19 0.04 3.15 15.39
C TYR A 19 -0.95 2.00 15.59
N GLU A 20 -2.19 2.21 15.17
CA GLU A 20 -3.28 1.22 15.20
C GLU A 20 -3.78 0.82 13.82
N VAL A 21 -3.61 1.71 12.83
CA VAL A 21 -4.06 1.52 11.45
C VAL A 21 -2.89 1.78 10.50
N ALA A 22 -2.59 0.82 9.63
CA ALA A 22 -1.70 1.02 8.50
C ALA A 22 -2.50 1.27 7.22
N VAL A 23 -2.00 2.15 6.36
CA VAL A 23 -2.48 2.32 4.98
C VAL A 23 -1.34 1.93 4.05
N LEU A 24 -1.58 0.98 3.15
CA LEU A 24 -0.63 0.55 2.13
C LEU A 24 -1.04 1.12 0.77
N PRO A 25 -0.37 2.18 0.28
CA PRO A 25 -0.57 2.64 -1.09
C PRO A 25 -0.02 1.60 -2.06
N LEU A 26 -0.84 1.19 -3.03
CA LEU A 26 -0.51 0.16 -4.01
C LEU A 26 -0.84 0.68 -5.41
N GLY A 27 0.20 0.89 -6.22
CA GLY A 27 0.06 1.28 -7.62
C GLY A 27 0.64 0.24 -8.56
N ALA A 28 1.22 0.72 -9.65
CA ALA A 28 2.05 -0.02 -10.58
C ALA A 28 2.98 0.91 -11.38
N THR A 29 3.83 0.29 -12.20
CA THR A 29 4.68 0.95 -13.19
C THR A 29 4.20 0.56 -14.59
N GLU A 30 3.41 1.43 -15.22
CA GLU A 30 2.72 1.14 -16.49
C GLU A 30 2.56 2.36 -17.40
N PRO A 31 2.49 2.17 -18.73
CA PRO A 31 2.33 3.28 -19.64
C PRO A 31 0.94 3.93 -19.49
N HIS A 32 0.93 5.21 -19.12
CA HIS A 32 -0.29 6.02 -19.10
C HIS A 32 -0.37 6.91 -20.35
N ASN A 33 -0.59 6.30 -21.51
CA ASN A 33 -0.62 7.00 -22.79
C ASN A 33 0.71 7.78 -23.04
N LEU A 34 0.70 8.78 -23.93
CA LEU A 34 1.89 9.52 -24.36
C LEU A 34 2.27 10.71 -23.46
N HIS A 35 1.45 11.03 -22.45
CA HIS A 35 1.56 12.31 -21.73
C HIS A 35 1.64 12.17 -20.21
N LEU A 36 1.19 11.04 -19.64
CA LEU A 36 1.29 10.80 -18.19
C LEU A 36 2.50 9.90 -17.88
N PRO A 37 3.08 10.05 -16.68
CA PRO A 37 4.25 9.27 -16.27
C PRO A 37 3.90 7.80 -15.99
N TYR A 38 4.90 6.93 -16.06
CA TYR A 38 4.75 5.50 -15.77
C TYR A 38 4.35 5.19 -14.31
N GLY A 39 4.61 6.11 -13.41
CA GLY A 39 4.29 5.98 -11.98
C GLY A 39 2.94 6.60 -11.59
N THR A 40 2.05 6.89 -12.55
CA THR A 40 0.78 7.59 -12.29
C THR A 40 -0.01 6.94 -11.15
N ASP A 41 -0.19 5.62 -11.16
CA ASP A 41 -0.90 4.89 -10.10
C ASP A 41 -0.25 5.06 -8.73
N THR A 42 1.09 5.11 -8.69
CA THR A 42 1.83 5.26 -7.43
C THR A 42 1.70 6.68 -6.90
N PHE A 43 1.75 7.69 -7.79
CA PHE A 43 1.53 9.09 -7.42
C PHE A 43 0.11 9.33 -6.92
N GLU A 44 -0.89 8.76 -7.59
CA GLU A 44 -2.28 8.85 -7.15
C GLU A 44 -2.48 8.19 -5.77
N ALA A 45 -1.98 6.96 -5.59
CA ALA A 45 -2.04 6.26 -4.31
C ALA A 45 -1.35 7.05 -3.18
N ASP A 46 -0.18 7.63 -3.43
CA ASP A 46 0.58 8.42 -2.45
C ASP A 46 -0.13 9.73 -2.08
N ILE A 47 -0.59 10.49 -3.08
CA ILE A 47 -1.26 11.78 -2.86
C ILE A 47 -2.59 11.59 -2.15
N ILE A 48 -3.43 10.66 -2.60
CA ILE A 48 -4.72 10.36 -1.98
C ILE A 48 -4.50 9.75 -0.59
N GLY A 49 -3.57 8.79 -0.46
CA GLY A 49 -3.23 8.14 0.79
C GLY A 49 -2.78 9.15 1.85
N SER A 50 -1.89 10.07 1.49
CA SER A 50 -1.42 11.12 2.38
C SER A 50 -2.58 11.99 2.88
N ARG A 51 -3.54 12.36 2.02
CA ARG A 51 -4.69 13.21 2.38
C ARG A 51 -5.69 12.48 3.28
N VAL A 52 -5.96 11.20 3.00
CA VAL A 52 -6.86 10.39 3.83
C VAL A 52 -6.24 10.13 5.21
N CYS A 53 -4.94 9.81 5.26
CA CYS A 53 -4.22 9.63 6.51
C CYS A 53 -4.17 10.94 7.32
N GLU A 54 -3.93 12.08 6.68
CA GLU A 54 -3.99 13.38 7.33
C GLU A 54 -5.37 13.66 7.94
N ALA A 55 -6.45 13.41 7.18
CA ALA A 55 -7.81 13.62 7.65
C ALA A 55 -8.17 12.73 8.85
N ALA A 56 -7.74 11.46 8.84
CA ALA A 56 -7.93 10.53 9.94
C ALA A 56 -7.07 10.90 11.17
N TYR A 57 -5.81 11.26 10.95
CA TYR A 57 -4.90 11.72 12.00
C TYR A 57 -5.45 12.96 12.72
N ARG A 58 -5.96 13.95 11.97
CA ARG A 58 -6.60 15.16 12.53
C ARG A 58 -7.87 14.87 13.35
N GLN A 59 -8.49 13.71 13.15
CA GLN A 59 -9.62 13.22 13.95
C GLN A 59 -9.17 12.37 15.15
N GLY A 60 -7.87 12.28 15.42
CA GLY A 60 -7.30 11.53 16.54
C GLY A 60 -6.98 10.06 16.23
N ALA A 61 -7.07 9.63 14.97
CA ALA A 61 -6.69 8.27 14.60
C ALA A 61 -5.16 8.09 14.65
N ARG A 62 -4.70 6.98 15.22
CA ARG A 62 -3.29 6.57 15.19
C ARG A 62 -2.98 5.83 13.89
N VAL A 63 -2.98 6.56 12.79
CA VAL A 63 -2.81 6.03 11.43
C VAL A 63 -1.40 6.28 10.90
N VAL A 64 -0.87 5.33 10.14
CA VAL A 64 0.39 5.47 9.41
C VAL A 64 0.24 5.02 7.96
N MET A 65 0.66 5.86 7.03
CA MET A 65 0.85 5.50 5.63
C MET A 65 2.20 4.83 5.45
N LEU A 66 2.19 3.59 4.97
CA LEU A 66 3.39 2.85 4.60
C LEU A 66 3.99 3.40 3.29
N PRO A 67 5.27 3.13 2.99
CA PRO A 67 5.84 3.45 1.68
C PRO A 67 5.02 2.82 0.54
N PRO A 68 4.72 3.58 -0.53
CA PRO A 68 3.98 3.05 -1.67
C PRO A 68 4.67 1.86 -2.33
N LEU A 69 3.89 0.87 -2.75
CA LEU A 69 4.36 -0.21 -3.62
C LEU A 69 4.23 0.19 -5.10
N PRO A 70 5.35 0.39 -5.83
CA PRO A 70 5.31 0.91 -7.20
C PRO A 70 5.13 -0.17 -8.27
N TYR A 71 4.87 -1.42 -7.88
CA TYR A 71 4.74 -2.55 -8.79
C TYR A 71 3.46 -3.34 -8.51
N GLY A 72 2.75 -3.67 -9.58
CA GLY A 72 1.48 -4.38 -9.56
C GLY A 72 1.38 -5.39 -10.71
N THR A 73 0.17 -5.92 -10.93
CA THR A 73 -0.07 -6.87 -12.03
C THR A 73 -0.23 -6.12 -13.35
N GLN A 74 0.66 -6.38 -14.31
CA GLN A 74 0.78 -5.68 -15.59
C GLN A 74 0.81 -6.62 -16.80
N SER A 75 0.34 -7.85 -16.63
CA SER A 75 0.41 -8.92 -17.63
C SER A 75 -0.26 -8.56 -18.97
N ASN A 76 -1.24 -7.65 -18.96
CA ASN A 76 -1.94 -7.14 -20.14
C ASN A 76 -1.17 -6.03 -20.90
N GLN A 77 -0.14 -5.44 -20.31
CA GLN A 77 0.60 -4.29 -20.88
C GLN A 77 2.04 -4.64 -21.30
N MET A 78 2.42 -5.93 -21.25
CA MET A 78 3.80 -6.38 -21.52
C MET A 78 4.33 -6.08 -22.94
N ALA A 79 3.46 -5.70 -23.88
CA ALA A 79 3.88 -5.25 -25.21
C ALA A 79 4.55 -3.85 -25.18
N PHE A 80 4.33 -3.06 -24.13
CA PHE A 80 4.91 -1.74 -23.98
C PHE A 80 6.25 -1.82 -23.23
N PRO A 81 7.30 -1.13 -23.70
CA PRO A 81 8.58 -1.07 -23.00
C PRO A 81 8.39 -0.59 -21.56
N LEU A 82 9.07 -1.25 -20.62
CA LEU A 82 9.09 -0.89 -19.20
C LEU A 82 7.74 -1.00 -18.47
N ALA A 83 6.74 -1.67 -19.04
CA ALA A 83 5.61 -2.16 -18.25
C ALA A 83 6.15 -3.26 -17.30
N MET A 84 6.20 -2.97 -16.00
CA MET A 84 6.82 -3.86 -15.01
C MET A 84 5.76 -4.69 -14.29
N ASN A 85 5.84 -6.01 -14.43
CA ASN A 85 4.83 -6.93 -13.92
C ASN A 85 5.31 -7.69 -12.67
N LEU A 86 4.48 -7.68 -11.63
CA LEU A 86 4.42 -8.76 -10.64
C LEU A 86 3.26 -9.69 -11.00
N ASN A 87 3.50 -11.00 -10.98
CA ASN A 87 2.39 -11.94 -11.11
C ASN A 87 1.44 -11.79 -9.91
N PRO A 88 0.13 -12.07 -10.06
CA PRO A 88 -0.81 -12.02 -8.94
C PRO A 88 -0.37 -12.84 -7.73
N SER A 89 0.25 -14.00 -7.97
CA SER A 89 0.85 -14.84 -6.92
C SER A 89 2.00 -14.14 -6.19
N THR A 90 2.90 -13.48 -6.91
CA THR A 90 4.01 -12.72 -6.34
C THR A 90 3.50 -11.52 -5.55
N LEU A 91 2.56 -10.75 -6.10
CA LEU A 91 1.94 -9.63 -5.39
C LEU A 91 1.24 -10.10 -4.10
N GLY A 92 0.55 -11.24 -4.16
CA GLY A 92 -0.07 -11.87 -3.00
C GLY A 92 0.94 -12.27 -1.91
N LEU A 93 2.11 -12.79 -2.29
CA LEU A 93 3.20 -13.09 -1.35
C LEU A 93 3.74 -11.81 -0.69
N VAL A 94 3.97 -10.74 -1.46
CA VAL A 94 4.42 -9.45 -0.91
C VAL A 94 3.40 -8.91 0.10
N ILE A 95 2.11 -8.91 -0.24
CA ILE A 95 1.05 -8.44 0.66
C ILE A 95 1.00 -9.29 1.94
N ARG A 96 1.15 -10.61 1.82
CA ARG A 96 1.18 -11.52 2.97
C ARG A 96 2.33 -11.21 3.91
N ASP A 97 3.54 -11.03 3.40
CA ASP A 97 4.72 -10.71 4.21
C ASP A 97 4.56 -9.37 4.95
N LEU A 98 3.94 -8.38 4.31
CA LEU A 98 3.64 -7.09 4.94
C LEU A 98 2.55 -7.21 6.01
N VAL A 99 1.50 -7.99 5.75
CA VAL A 99 0.44 -8.27 6.74
C VAL A 99 1.01 -8.99 7.97
N ASP A 100 1.87 -9.98 7.77
CA ASP A 100 2.51 -10.72 8.85
C ASP A 100 3.43 -9.80 9.68
N SER A 101 4.14 -8.89 9.01
CA SER A 101 4.95 -7.87 9.69
C SER A 101 4.09 -6.94 10.56
N LEU A 102 2.93 -6.49 10.05
CA LEU A 102 1.99 -5.67 10.83
C LEU A 102 1.42 -6.43 12.03
N ALA A 103 1.08 -7.70 11.85
CA ALA A 103 0.61 -8.57 12.93
C ALA A 103 1.66 -8.69 14.05
N GLN A 104 2.93 -8.91 13.70
CA GLN A 104 4.04 -8.97 14.68
C GLN A 104 4.20 -7.65 15.45
N HIS A 105 4.00 -6.52 14.79
CA HIS A 105 4.04 -5.19 15.40
C HIS A 105 2.74 -4.76 16.09
N ARG A 106 1.74 -5.65 16.18
CA ARG A 106 0.43 -5.42 16.81
C ARG A 106 -0.40 -4.32 16.14
N ILE A 107 -0.20 -4.09 14.84
CA ILE A 107 -1.04 -3.21 14.02
C ILE A 107 -2.09 -4.09 13.34
N HIS A 108 -3.30 -4.13 13.91
CA HIS A 108 -4.33 -5.10 13.50
C HIS A 108 -5.35 -4.53 12.50
N LYS A 109 -5.08 -3.38 11.88
CA LYS A 109 -5.94 -2.80 10.85
C LYS A 109 -5.07 -2.34 9.68
N LEU A 110 -5.39 -2.82 8.48
CA LEU A 110 -4.71 -2.47 7.25
C LEU A 110 -5.75 -2.00 6.23
N LEU A 111 -5.52 -0.84 5.61
CA LEU A 111 -6.23 -0.43 4.40
C LEU A 111 -5.27 -0.57 3.22
N ILE A 112 -5.60 -1.42 2.24
CA ILE A 112 -4.87 -1.45 0.97
C ILE A 112 -5.52 -0.41 0.03
N LEU A 113 -4.81 0.70 -0.19
CA LEU A 113 -5.25 1.76 -1.10
C LEU A 113 -4.74 1.45 -2.51
N ASN A 114 -5.53 0.68 -3.25
CA ASN A 114 -5.20 0.28 -4.61
C ASN A 114 -5.58 1.38 -5.62
N SER A 115 -4.61 1.81 -6.41
CA SER A 115 -4.77 2.81 -7.49
C SER A 115 -4.57 2.23 -8.89
N HIS A 116 -4.39 0.92 -9.01
CA HIS A 116 -4.22 0.24 -10.28
C HIS A 116 -5.27 -0.85 -10.49
N GLY A 117 -6.04 -0.78 -11.57
CA GLY A 117 -7.15 -1.70 -11.85
C GLY A 117 -6.71 -3.16 -12.06
N GLY A 118 -5.47 -3.41 -12.49
CA GLY A 118 -4.96 -4.77 -12.72
C GLY A 118 -4.66 -5.55 -11.44
N ASN A 119 -4.55 -4.87 -10.30
CA ASN A 119 -4.34 -5.52 -9.00
C ASN A 119 -5.65 -6.15 -8.48
N ASP A 120 -5.93 -7.40 -8.87
CA ASP A 120 -7.06 -8.15 -8.31
C ASP A 120 -6.72 -8.72 -6.93
N LEU A 121 -7.16 -8.00 -5.89
CA LEU A 121 -6.87 -8.32 -4.50
C LEU A 121 -7.85 -9.32 -3.87
N LYS A 122 -9.01 -9.58 -4.49
CA LYS A 122 -10.04 -10.42 -3.86
C LYS A 122 -9.56 -11.84 -3.51
N PRO A 123 -8.78 -12.54 -4.36
CA PRO A 123 -8.27 -13.86 -4.03
C PRO A 123 -7.39 -13.84 -2.78
N ILE A 124 -6.41 -12.94 -2.71
CA ILE A 124 -5.49 -12.87 -1.56
C ILE A 124 -6.22 -12.45 -0.27
N LEU A 125 -7.17 -11.51 -0.33
CA LEU A 125 -7.98 -11.14 0.83
C LEU A 125 -8.78 -12.33 1.38
N ARG A 126 -9.32 -13.18 0.50
CA ARG A 126 -10.00 -14.42 0.91
C ARG A 126 -9.05 -15.45 1.50
N GLU A 127 -7.82 -15.56 1.00
CA GLU A 127 -6.82 -16.44 1.58
C GLU A 127 -6.37 -16.00 2.99
N LEU A 128 -6.26 -14.68 3.20
CA LEU A 128 -5.87 -14.11 4.49
C LEU A 128 -7.01 -14.13 5.52
N TYR A 129 -8.27 -14.19 5.07
CA TYR A 129 -9.43 -14.23 5.96
C TYR A 129 -9.32 -15.39 6.97
N GLY A 130 -9.34 -15.04 8.26
CA GLY A 130 -9.21 -16.01 9.36
C GLY A 130 -7.80 -16.58 9.56
N ARG A 131 -6.80 -16.15 8.79
CA ARG A 131 -5.39 -16.59 8.92
C ARG A 131 -4.48 -15.54 9.55
N THR A 132 -4.93 -14.30 9.68
CA THR A 132 -4.20 -13.20 10.32
C THR A 132 -5.11 -12.48 11.33
N PRO A 133 -4.56 -11.94 12.43
CA PRO A 133 -5.31 -11.04 13.32
C PRO A 133 -5.54 -9.65 12.70
N VAL A 134 -4.89 -9.34 11.57
CA VAL A 134 -5.05 -8.05 10.88
C VAL A 134 -6.38 -8.03 10.13
N HIS A 135 -7.20 -7.03 10.43
CA HIS A 135 -8.38 -6.70 9.64
C HIS A 135 -7.95 -5.89 8.41
N ILE A 136 -8.19 -6.45 7.23
CA ILE A 136 -7.82 -5.89 5.93
C ILE A 136 -9.08 -5.51 5.15
#